data_AF-A0A0C2FDT4-F1
#
_entry.id   AF-A0A0C2FDT4-F1
#
_cell.length_a   1.000
_cell.length_b   1.000
_cell.length_c   1.000
_cell.angle_alpha   90.00
_cell.angle_beta   90.00
_cell.angle_gamma   90.00
#
_symmetry.space_group_name_H-M   'P 1'
#
loop_
_entity.id
_entity.type
_entity.pdbx_description
1 polymer ?
#
loop_
_entity_poly.entity_id
_entity_poly.type
_entity_poly.pdbx_seq_one_letter_code
_entity_poly.pdbx_strand_id
1 'polypeptide(L)'
;MSIFYISTPISGPTRLSFTHFAIAVTVDQCARTCHEFNCAIAHYNPTNGHCEFNPSTAFAIRNGQCPAWPSLHYRNNVVASEPVRIFCVTCQRPRRRQNRQRTTGFR
;
A
#
# COMPACT_ATOMS: atom_id res chain seq x y z
N MET A 1 12.90 -4.51 -2.86
CA MET A 1 12.07 -3.46 -2.26
C MET A 1 10.98 -4.16 -1.45
N SER A 2 10.83 -3.89 -0.16
CA SER A 2 9.73 -4.47 0.62
C SER A 2 8.47 -3.63 0.41
N ILE A 3 7.40 -4.24 -0.10
CA ILE A 3 6.10 -3.56 -0.27
C ILE A 3 5.35 -3.73 1.04
N PHE A 4 5.04 -2.61 1.69
CA PHE A 4 4.21 -2.58 2.89
C PHE A 4 2.83 -2.05 2.50
N TYR A 5 1.78 -2.84 2.75
CA TYR A 5 0.41 -2.42 2.48
C TYR A 5 -0.40 -2.44 3.77
N ILE A 6 -1.48 -1.67 3.78
CA ILE A 6 -2.49 -1.67 4.84
C ILE A 6 -3.71 -2.36 4.27
N SER A 7 -4.17 -3.43 4.92
CA SER A 7 -5.43 -4.09 4.56
C SER A 7 -6.48 -3.81 5.62
N THR A 8 -7.69 -3.49 5.16
CA THR A 8 -8.87 -3.27 6.01
C THR A 8 -10.06 -4.00 5.39
N PRO A 9 -10.88 -4.72 6.18
CA PRO A 9 -12.09 -5.35 5.66
C PRO A 9 -13.03 -4.30 5.05
N ILE A 10 -13.73 -4.65 3.98
CA ILE A 10 -14.67 -3.75 3.32
C ILE A 10 -16.01 -3.86 4.04
N SER A 11 -16.29 -2.92 4.95
CA SER A 11 -17.61 -2.78 5.58
C SER A 11 -18.40 -1.65 4.90
N GLY A 12 -19.47 -2.00 4.18
CA GLY A 12 -20.41 -1.05 3.58
C GLY A 12 -20.11 -0.63 2.13
N PRO A 13 -20.99 0.18 1.50
CA PRO A 13 -20.88 0.56 0.10
C PRO A 13 -19.64 1.44 -0.15
N THR A 14 -18.71 0.90 -0.92
CA THR A 14 -17.55 1.64 -1.42
C THR A 14 -17.91 2.49 -2.62
N ARG A 15 -17.70 3.81 -2.55
CA ARG A 15 -17.78 4.72 -3.71
C ARG A 15 -16.59 4.60 -4.68
N LEU A 16 -15.79 3.54 -4.56
CA LEU A 16 -14.63 3.31 -5.42
C LEU A 16 -15.09 2.46 -6.60
N SER A 17 -14.91 2.99 -7.81
CA SER A 17 -15.11 2.24 -9.05
C SER A 17 -13.74 1.78 -9.55
N PHE A 18 -13.60 0.50 -9.87
CA PHE A 18 -12.39 -0.05 -10.45
C PHE A 18 -12.55 -0.24 -11.96
N THR A 19 -11.48 0.05 -12.70
CA THR A 19 -11.43 -0.06 -14.16
C THR A 19 -10.66 -1.28 -14.61
N HIS A 20 -9.79 -1.82 -13.76
CA HIS A 20 -8.94 -2.97 -14.06
C HIS A 20 -9.10 -4.05 -13.00
N PHE A 21 -8.88 -5.29 -13.43
CA PHE A 21 -8.80 -6.43 -12.53
C PHE A 21 -7.63 -7.34 -12.91
N ALA A 22 -7.13 -8.07 -11.93
CA ALA A 22 -6.18 -9.16 -12.09
C ALA A 22 -6.60 -10.34 -11.21
N ILE A 23 -6.12 -11.53 -11.54
CA ILE A 23 -6.30 -12.72 -10.71
C ILE A 23 -5.16 -12.80 -9.70
N ALA A 24 -5.51 -12.90 -8.42
CA ALA A 24 -4.56 -13.03 -7.32
C ALA A 24 -5.02 -14.15 -6.36
N VAL A 25 -4.06 -14.92 -5.87
CA VAL A 25 -4.32 -16.01 -4.91
C VAL A 25 -4.18 -15.51 -3.47
N THR A 26 -3.47 -14.40 -3.27
CA THR A 26 -3.24 -13.82 -1.94
C THR A 26 -3.35 -12.30 -1.96
N VAL A 27 -3.59 -11.74 -0.77
CA VAL A 27 -3.57 -10.29 -0.53
C VAL A 27 -2.22 -9.70 -0.93
N ASP A 28 -1.12 -10.39 -0.63
CA ASP A 28 0.23 -9.95 -1.01
C ASP A 28 0.43 -9.90 -2.52
N GLN A 29 -0.11 -10.87 -3.25
CA GLN A 29 -0.03 -10.86 -4.71
C GLN A 29 -0.82 -9.68 -5.28
N CYS A 30 -2.03 -9.43 -4.78
CA CYS A 30 -2.81 -8.26 -5.19
C CYS A 30 -2.11 -6.94 -4.87
N ALA A 31 -1.48 -6.83 -3.69
CA ALA A 31 -0.70 -5.64 -3.31
C ALA A 31 0.51 -5.42 -4.23
N ARG A 32 1.21 -6.50 -4.62
CA ARG A 32 2.34 -6.43 -5.58
C ARG A 32 1.89 -5.98 -6.95
N THR A 33 0.83 -6.59 -7.49
CA THR A 33 0.23 -6.18 -8.75
C THR A 33 -0.13 -4.71 -8.71
N CYS A 34 -0.77 -4.26 -7.64
CA CYS A 34 -1.14 -2.86 -7.55
C CYS A 34 0.06 -1.92 -7.53
N HIS A 35 1.13 -2.30 -6.83
CA HIS A 35 2.38 -1.54 -6.84
C HIS A 35 3.02 -1.49 -8.24
N GLU A 36 3.04 -2.61 -8.97
CA GLU A 36 3.57 -2.67 -10.34
C GLU A 36 2.81 -1.74 -11.30
N PHE A 37 1.50 -1.60 -11.13
CA PHE A 37 0.65 -0.70 -11.92
C PHE A 37 0.55 0.74 -11.37
N ASN A 38 1.39 1.10 -10.38
CA ASN A 38 1.34 2.39 -9.71
C ASN A 38 -0.06 2.77 -9.19
N CYS A 39 -0.81 1.82 -8.61
CA CYS A 39 -2.09 2.13 -7.99
C CYS A 39 -2.00 2.42 -6.50
N ALA A 40 -2.91 3.28 -6.03
CA ALA A 40 -3.00 3.68 -4.63
C ALA A 40 -3.82 2.70 -3.79
N ILE A 41 -4.88 2.13 -4.38
CA ILE A 41 -5.86 1.28 -3.71
C ILE A 41 -6.21 0.11 -4.62
N ALA A 42 -6.29 -1.07 -4.04
CA ALA A 42 -6.84 -2.27 -4.66
C ALA A 42 -7.86 -2.95 -3.73
N HIS A 43 -8.84 -3.64 -4.28
CA HIS A 43 -9.75 -4.53 -3.55
C HIS A 43 -9.44 -5.97 -3.90
N TYR A 44 -9.24 -6.79 -2.88
CA TYR A 44 -9.06 -8.22 -3.05
C TYR A 44 -10.26 -8.96 -2.51
N ASN A 45 -10.88 -9.79 -3.34
CA ASN A 45 -11.94 -10.69 -2.92
C ASN A 45 -11.41 -12.14 -2.91
N PRO A 46 -11.27 -12.77 -1.74
CA PRO A 46 -10.76 -14.13 -1.63
C PRO A 46 -11.72 -15.18 -2.21
N THR A 47 -13.02 -14.86 -2.36
CA THR A 47 -14.05 -15.78 -2.86
C THR A 47 -13.85 -16.13 -4.33
N ASN A 48 -13.46 -15.15 -5.13
CA ASN A 48 -13.23 -15.29 -6.58
C ASN A 48 -11.77 -15.06 -6.99
N GLY A 49 -10.90 -14.66 -6.05
CA GLY A 49 -9.51 -14.33 -6.32
C GLY A 49 -9.32 -13.05 -7.14
N HIS A 50 -10.34 -12.17 -7.21
CA HIS A 50 -10.22 -10.94 -7.97
C HIS A 50 -9.48 -9.87 -7.18
N CYS A 51 -8.52 -9.24 -7.85
CA CYS A 51 -7.82 -8.04 -7.42
C CYS A 51 -8.25 -6.88 -8.33
N GLU A 52 -9.11 -6.00 -7.83
CA GLU A 52 -9.66 -4.87 -8.58
C GLU A 52 -8.90 -3.60 -8.21
N PHE A 53 -8.45 -2.84 -9.21
CA PHE A 53 -7.64 -1.64 -8.97
C PHE A 53 -7.76 -0.61 -10.10
N ASN A 54 -7.24 0.59 -9.85
CA ASN A 54 -7.12 1.65 -10.86
C ASN A 54 -5.63 1.98 -11.07
N PRO A 55 -5.03 1.64 -12.21
CA PRO A 55 -3.63 1.92 -12.48
C PRO A 55 -3.37 3.42 -12.45
N SER A 56 -2.12 3.82 -12.23
CA SER A 56 -1.74 5.24 -12.24
C SER A 56 -2.62 6.05 -11.30
N THR A 57 -2.67 5.67 -10.02
CA THR A 57 -3.37 6.44 -8.98
C THR A 57 -2.49 6.70 -7.75
N ALA A 58 -1.31 6.08 -7.69
CA ALA A 58 -0.38 6.21 -6.57
C ALA A 58 0.13 7.64 -6.35
N PHE A 59 0.09 8.50 -7.37
CA PHE A 59 0.41 9.93 -7.24
C PHE A 59 -0.63 10.72 -6.44
N ALA A 60 -1.83 10.19 -6.23
CA ALA A 60 -2.82 10.78 -5.33
C ALA A 60 -2.43 10.62 -3.84
N ILE A 61 -1.45 9.75 -3.55
CA ILE A 61 -1.00 9.51 -2.18
C ILE A 61 -0.11 10.67 -1.73
N ARG A 62 -0.66 11.54 -0.87
CA ARG A 62 0.07 12.69 -0.30
C ARG A 62 0.76 12.30 1.02
N ASN A 63 1.84 13.02 1.34
CA ASN A 63 2.48 12.99 2.66
C ASN A 63 1.42 13.22 3.76
N GLY A 64 1.18 12.20 4.59
CA GLY A 64 0.15 12.20 5.64
C GLY A 64 -0.86 11.05 5.59
N GLN A 65 -0.97 10.34 4.45
CA GLN A 65 -1.82 9.13 4.36
C GLN A 65 -1.13 7.85 4.85
N CYS A 66 0.20 7.88 5.03
CA CYS A 66 0.97 6.80 5.61
C CYS A 66 1.04 6.97 7.15
N PRO A 67 0.65 5.97 7.96
CA PRO A 67 0.92 6.01 9.39
C PRO A 67 2.43 6.07 9.64
N ALA A 68 2.82 6.73 10.73
CA ALA A 68 4.21 6.86 11.12
C ALA A 68 4.88 5.48 11.22
N TRP A 69 6.07 5.35 10.62
CA TRP A 69 6.83 4.11 10.70
C TRP A 69 7.56 4.00 12.06
N PRO A 70 7.61 2.82 12.70
CA PRO A 70 6.89 1.58 12.38
C PRO A 70 5.45 1.62 12.88
N SER A 71 4.51 1.09 12.08
CA SER A 71 3.11 0.94 12.50
C SER A 71 2.67 -0.51 12.35
N LEU A 72 1.89 -0.99 13.33
CA LEU A 72 1.27 -2.33 13.31
C LEU A 72 0.26 -2.49 12.16
N HIS A 73 -0.11 -1.39 11.50
CA HIS A 73 -1.04 -1.38 10.38
C HIS A 73 -0.39 -1.89 9.09
N TYR A 74 0.95 -1.88 9.00
CA TYR A 74 1.66 -2.54 7.92
C TYR A 74 1.73 -4.03 8.21
N ARG A 75 1.05 -4.84 7.40
CA ARG A 75 1.01 -6.28 7.54
C ARG A 75 1.46 -6.95 6.24
N ASN A 76 2.17 -8.07 6.39
CA ASN A 76 2.53 -8.98 5.29
C ASN A 76 1.87 -10.34 5.57
N ASN A 77 1.64 -11.15 4.54
CA ASN A 77 1.04 -12.49 4.66
C ASN A 77 -0.36 -12.48 5.28
N VAL A 78 -1.17 -11.47 4.93
CA VAL A 78 -2.55 -11.39 5.42
C VAL A 78 -3.38 -12.46 4.72
N VAL A 79 -3.91 -13.40 5.50
CA VAL A 79 -4.94 -14.33 5.03
C VAL A 79 -6.29 -13.64 5.21
N ALA A 80 -6.93 -13.27 4.10
CA ALA A 80 -8.25 -12.68 4.10
C ALA A 80 -9.30 -13.76 3.83
N SER A 81 -10.27 -13.91 4.72
CA SER A 81 -11.47 -14.74 4.52
C SER A 81 -12.66 -13.95 3.95
N GLU A 82 -12.53 -12.62 3.91
CA GLU A 82 -13.55 -11.68 3.43
C GLU A 82 -12.91 -10.68 2.46
N PRO A 83 -13.70 -9.97 1.63
CA PRO A 83 -13.18 -8.92 0.77
C PRO A 83 -12.45 -7.83 1.56
N VAL A 84 -11.21 -7.55 1.18
CA VAL A 84 -10.36 -6.57 1.84
C VAL A 84 -9.97 -5.45 0.88
N ARG A 85 -9.94 -4.23 1.41
CA ARG A 85 -9.32 -3.09 0.76
C ARG A 85 -7.86 -3.03 1.14
N ILE A 86 -7.01 -2.95 0.12
CA ILE A 86 -5.57 -2.83 0.21
C ILE A 86 -5.19 -1.42 -0.19
N PHE A 87 -4.49 -0.72 0.70
CA PHE A 87 -3.81 0.55 0.38
C PHE A 87 -2.38 0.23 -0.01
N CYS A 88 -2.07 0.39 -1.30
CA CYS A 88 -0.79 0.04 -1.93
C CYS A 88 0.16 1.23 -1.92
N VAL A 89 0.25 1.87 -0.75
CA VAL A 89 1.03 3.07 -0.51
C VAL A 89 2.52 2.73 -0.43
N THR A 90 3.36 3.36 -1.25
CA THR A 90 4.82 3.28 -1.09
C THR A 90 5.27 4.22 0.02
N CYS A 91 5.00 3.84 1.27
CA CYS A 91 5.39 4.65 2.41
C CYS A 91 6.92 4.61 2.56
N GLN A 92 7.58 5.70 2.19
CA GLN A 92 9.02 5.83 2.40
C GLN A 92 9.28 5.87 3.91
N ARG A 93 10.10 4.95 4.42
CA ARG A 93 10.72 5.12 5.73
C ARG A 93 11.39 6.49 5.70
N PRO A 94 11.11 7.41 6.65
CA PRO A 94 11.85 8.65 6.69
C PRO A 94 13.33 8.26 6.77
N ARG A 95 14.08 8.51 5.69
CA ARG A 95 15.52 8.40 5.71
C ARG A 95 15.90 9.33 6.85
N ARG A 96 16.46 8.77 7.94
CA ARG A 96 17.14 9.59 8.94
C ARG A 96 17.99 10.54 8.10
N ARG A 97 17.67 11.85 8.12
CA ARG A 97 18.61 12.85 7.66
C ARG A 97 19.85 12.51 8.47
N GLN A 98 20.82 11.85 7.84
CA GLN A 98 22.13 11.71 8.42
C GLN A 98 22.58 13.14 8.45
N ASN A 99 22.42 13.74 9.63
CA ASN A 99 22.82 15.08 9.92
C ASN A 99 24.33 15.02 9.75
N ARG A 100 24.79 15.25 8.51
CA ARG A 100 26.18 15.52 8.22
C ARG A 100 26.36 16.92 8.79
N GLN A 101 26.47 16.98 10.12
CA GLN A 101 27.09 18.07 10.83
C GLN A 101 28.43 18.22 10.15
N ARG A 102 28.47 19.17 9.23
CA ARG A 102 29.67 19.70 8.68
C ARG A 102 30.28 20.47 9.83
N THR A 103 30.97 19.76 10.72
CA THR A 103 31.92 20.34 11.66
C THR A 103 33.02 20.95 10.80
N THR A 104 32.78 22.15 10.28
CA THR A 104 33.86 23.07 9.94
C THR A 104 34.46 23.47 11.27
N GLY A 105 35.50 22.74 11.65
CA GLY A 105 36.34 23.05 12.77
C GLY A 105 36.93 24.44 12.63
N PHE A 106 37.07 25.08 13.79
CA PHE A 106 37.95 26.21 14.02
C PHE A 106 39.35 25.91 13.49
N ARG A 107 39.87 26.76 12.60
CA ARG A 107 41.20 27.36 12.75
C ARG A 107 41.34 28.58 11.85
#